data_AF-A0A8B8R8G6-F1
#
_entry.id   AF-A0A8B8R8G6-F1
#
_cell.length_a   1.000
_cell.length_b   1.000
_cell.length_c   1.000
_cell.angle_alpha   90.00
_cell.angle_beta   90.00
_cell.angle_gamma   90.00
#
_symmetry.space_group_name_H-M   'P 1'
#
loop_
_entity.id
_entity.type
_entity.pdbx_description
1 polymer ?
#
loop_
_entity_poly.entity_id
_entity_poly.type
_entity_poly.pdbx_seq_one_letter_code
_entity_poly.pdbx_strand_id
1 'polypeptide(L)'
;MEKDQPKTINEQAENEPLKNEGLTSLPPVQAPPPTLEKKAEIPRTPNRPPVSYPEVVKIQAWWRGTLVRRTLLHAALQVWIIQSWWKQTLVKLDQRRRRAALEIFTRKEWAAVRLQSWVRMWRIRRRYCRLLSAARIIQAYWRCHSCASRGFIKGHYRVTANQLHLELEILLGSGPCIVTECIPLPIKQ
;
A
#
# COMPACT_ATOMS: atom_id res chain seq x y z
N MET A 1 31.92 2.26 17.01
CA MET A 1 30.48 2.41 16.74
C MET A 1 30.29 2.37 15.22
N GLU A 2 30.67 1.28 14.57
CA GLU A 2 29.95 0.00 14.39
C GLU A 2 28.77 0.13 13.41
N LYS A 3 28.94 -0.56 12.28
CA LYS A 3 28.13 -0.56 11.05
C LYS A 3 27.27 -1.82 11.05
N ASP A 4 25.98 -1.67 10.75
CA ASP A 4 25.07 -2.81 10.52
C ASP A 4 24.86 -3.09 9.04
N GLN A 5 25.20 -4.31 8.63
CA GLN A 5 24.47 -5.12 7.66
C GLN A 5 24.70 -6.62 7.99
N PRO A 6 23.77 -7.50 7.59
CA PRO A 6 23.34 -8.64 8.38
C PRO A 6 24.11 -9.93 8.08
N LYS A 7 24.16 -10.84 9.06
CA LYS A 7 24.68 -12.20 8.89
C LYS A 7 23.62 -13.25 9.20
N THR A 8 23.44 -14.09 8.20
CA THR A 8 22.84 -15.42 8.12
C THR A 8 23.37 -16.36 9.20
N ILE A 9 22.48 -17.07 9.91
CA ILE A 9 22.74 -18.41 10.46
C ILE A 9 21.48 -19.26 10.28
N ASN A 10 21.66 -20.36 9.55
CA ASN A 10 20.81 -21.56 9.51
C ASN A 10 20.83 -22.25 10.86
N GLU A 11 19.69 -22.76 11.31
CA GLU A 11 19.69 -24.05 11.99
C GLU A 11 18.36 -24.78 11.76
N GLN A 12 18.49 -25.92 11.10
CA GLN A 12 17.45 -26.91 10.89
C GLN A 12 17.39 -27.78 12.14
N ALA A 13 16.21 -27.92 12.74
CA ALA A 13 15.92 -28.97 13.70
C ALA A 13 14.54 -29.57 13.38
N GLU A 14 14.63 -30.85 13.00
CA GLU A 14 13.71 -31.94 13.28
C GLU A 14 12.24 -31.85 12.86
N ASN A 15 11.98 -32.74 11.89
CA ASN A 15 10.74 -33.15 11.29
C ASN A 15 9.90 -34.04 12.23
N GLU A 16 8.59 -33.80 12.29
CA GLU A 16 7.56 -34.80 12.64
C GLU A 16 6.19 -34.30 12.11
N PRO A 17 5.68 -34.82 10.98
CA PRO A 17 4.30 -34.57 10.57
C PRO A 17 3.41 -35.80 10.81
N LEU A 18 2.35 -35.56 11.59
CA LEU A 18 1.26 -36.47 11.85
C LEU A 18 0.44 -36.74 10.58
N LYS A 19 0.63 -37.96 10.04
CA LYS A 19 -0.35 -38.88 9.45
C LYS A 19 -1.50 -38.29 8.63
N ASN A 20 -1.34 -38.33 7.30
CA ASN A 20 -2.46 -38.40 6.34
C ASN A 20 -2.21 -39.60 5.41
N GLU A 21 -2.76 -40.77 5.76
CA GLU A 21 -2.70 -41.95 4.89
C GLU A 21 -4.04 -42.17 4.18
N GLY A 22 -3.98 -42.24 2.85
CA GLY A 22 -5.11 -42.71 2.04
C GLY A 22 -5.08 -42.33 0.56
N LEU A 23 -4.09 -42.82 -0.21
CA LEU A 23 -4.35 -43.46 -1.52
C LEU A 23 -3.07 -44.09 -2.12
N THR A 24 -3.09 -45.43 -2.20
CA THR A 24 -2.59 -46.27 -3.31
C THR A 24 -1.19 -46.02 -3.89
N SER A 25 -0.25 -46.93 -3.56
CA SER A 25 0.73 -47.44 -4.54
C SER A 25 1.15 -48.88 -4.18
N LEU A 26 0.91 -49.81 -5.11
CA LEU A 26 1.63 -51.09 -5.26
C LEU A 26 2.79 -50.82 -6.26
N PRO A 27 3.89 -51.61 -6.35
CA PRO A 27 4.16 -53.00 -5.90
C PRO A 27 5.58 -53.08 -5.20
N PRO A 28 6.32 -54.20 -4.94
CA PRO A 28 6.44 -55.48 -5.66
C PRO A 28 6.38 -56.77 -4.83
N VAL A 29 6.18 -57.85 -5.58
CA VAL A 29 6.20 -59.27 -5.21
C VAL A 29 7.44 -59.65 -4.40
N GLN A 30 7.24 -60.21 -3.20
CA GLN A 30 8.17 -61.13 -2.55
C GLN A 30 7.38 -62.23 -1.82
N ALA A 31 7.88 -63.45 -1.94
CA ALA A 31 7.19 -64.71 -1.74
C ALA A 31 6.86 -65.04 -0.26
N PRO A 32 5.72 -65.69 0.02
CA PRO A 32 5.49 -66.36 1.30
C PRO A 32 6.11 -67.78 1.37
N PRO A 33 6.46 -68.26 2.58
CA PRO A 33 7.18 -69.52 2.83
C PRO A 33 6.28 -70.78 2.79
N PRO A 34 6.88 -72.00 2.75
CA PRO A 34 6.17 -73.22 2.43
C PRO A 34 5.42 -73.75 3.64
N THR A 35 4.11 -73.97 3.54
CA THR A 35 3.40 -74.77 4.54
C THR A 35 2.25 -75.54 3.92
N LEU A 36 2.51 -76.84 3.78
CA LEU A 36 1.58 -77.97 3.84
C LEU A 36 0.34 -77.88 2.95
N GLU A 37 0.50 -78.47 1.77
CA GLU A 37 -0.57 -78.93 0.90
C GLU A 37 -1.56 -79.84 1.67
N LYS A 38 -2.61 -79.25 2.22
CA LYS A 38 -3.87 -79.98 2.41
C LYS A 38 -4.56 -80.00 1.06
N LYS A 39 -4.30 -81.06 0.31
CA LYS A 39 -4.94 -81.38 -0.96
C LYS A 39 -6.44 -81.56 -0.72
N ALA A 40 -7.18 -80.45 -0.70
CA ALA A 40 -8.63 -80.45 -0.81
C ALA A 40 -8.92 -80.88 -2.25
N GLU A 41 -9.16 -82.18 -2.39
CA GLU A 41 -9.58 -82.81 -3.63
C GLU A 41 -10.96 -82.23 -3.98
N ILE A 42 -10.94 -81.18 -4.80
CA ILE A 42 -12.13 -80.70 -5.51
C ILE A 42 -12.58 -81.88 -6.37
N PRO A 43 -13.85 -82.33 -6.30
CA PRO A 43 -14.35 -83.38 -7.17
C PRO A 43 -14.09 -82.96 -8.61
N ARG A 44 -13.19 -83.68 -9.29
CA ARG A 44 -12.93 -83.51 -10.72
C ARG A 44 -14.20 -83.89 -11.44
N THR A 45 -14.99 -82.88 -11.78
CA THR A 45 -16.09 -83.04 -12.72
C THR A 45 -15.50 -83.51 -14.06
N PRO A 46 -16.12 -84.49 -14.73
CA PRO A 46 -15.62 -85.02 -15.99
C PRO A 46 -15.50 -83.88 -17.01
N ASN A 47 -14.36 -83.85 -17.72
CA ASN A 47 -14.02 -82.90 -18.79
C ASN A 47 -15.15 -82.82 -19.83
N ARG A 48 -16.13 -81.95 -19.59
CA ARG A 48 -17.05 -81.49 -20.61
C ARG A 48 -16.32 -80.34 -21.32
N PRO A 49 -16.17 -80.35 -22.65
CA PRO A 49 -15.68 -79.18 -23.35
C PRO A 49 -16.55 -77.99 -22.93
N PRO A 50 -15.96 -76.82 -22.63
CA PRO A 50 -16.76 -75.67 -22.27
C PRO A 50 -17.71 -75.44 -23.43
N VAL A 51 -19.00 -75.65 -23.20
CA VAL A 51 -20.03 -75.25 -24.16
C VAL A 51 -19.96 -73.72 -24.14
N SER A 52 -19.10 -73.20 -24.99
CA SER A 52 -18.95 -71.78 -25.24
C SER A 52 -20.27 -71.37 -25.87
N TYR A 53 -21.17 -70.83 -25.05
CA TYR A 53 -22.40 -70.23 -25.55
C TYR A 53 -22.00 -68.87 -26.14
N PRO A 54 -21.91 -68.74 -27.48
CA PRO A 54 -21.43 -67.51 -28.11
C PRO A 54 -22.29 -66.30 -27.72
N GLU A 55 -23.56 -66.52 -27.38
CA GLU A 55 -24.47 -65.49 -26.89
C GLU A 55 -24.08 -64.94 -25.51
N VAL A 56 -23.63 -65.79 -24.58
CA VAL A 56 -23.15 -65.33 -23.26
C VAL A 56 -21.88 -64.51 -23.40
N VAL A 57 -20.98 -64.91 -24.31
CA VAL A 57 -19.75 -64.16 -24.62
C VAL A 57 -20.08 -62.80 -25.23
N LYS A 58 -21.07 -62.70 -26.12
CA LYS A 58 -21.54 -61.41 -26.67
C LYS A 58 -22.08 -60.49 -25.58
N ILE A 59 -22.91 -61.01 -24.66
CA ILE A 59 -23.47 -60.24 -23.55
C ILE A 59 -22.35 -59.74 -22.61
N GLN A 60 -21.38 -60.60 -22.28
CA GLN A 60 -20.23 -60.21 -21.45
C GLN A 60 -19.35 -59.16 -22.13
N ALA A 61 -19.07 -59.32 -23.43
CA ALA A 61 -18.31 -58.34 -24.20
C ALA A 61 -19.03 -56.99 -24.28
N TRP A 62 -20.36 -57.01 -24.45
CA TRP A 62 -21.19 -55.80 -24.46
C TRP A 62 -21.17 -55.07 -23.11
N TRP A 63 -21.28 -55.81 -22.00
CA TRP A 63 -21.17 -55.23 -20.65
C TRP A 63 -19.79 -54.63 -20.38
N ARG A 64 -18.71 -55.33 -20.73
CA ARG A 64 -17.34 -54.80 -20.59
C ARG A 64 -17.14 -53.54 -21.43
N GLY A 65 -17.62 -53.52 -22.67
CA GLY A 65 -17.55 -52.35 -23.54
C GLY A 65 -18.34 -51.14 -23.00
N THR A 66 -19.52 -51.38 -22.43
CA THR A 66 -20.36 -50.33 -21.86
C THR A 66 -19.76 -49.75 -20.58
N LEU A 67 -19.18 -50.59 -19.73
CA LEU A 67 -18.50 -50.17 -18.50
C LEU A 67 -17.30 -49.25 -18.84
N VAL A 68 -16.45 -49.66 -19.79
CA VAL A 68 -15.27 -48.89 -20.22
C VAL A 68 -15.65 -47.55 -20.85
N ARG A 69 -16.72 -47.51 -21.66
CA ARG A 69 -17.21 -46.26 -22.26
C ARG A 69 -17.71 -45.27 -21.20
N ARG A 70 -18.40 -45.75 -20.17
CA ARG A 70 -18.84 -44.91 -19.04
C ARG A 70 -17.66 -44.35 -18.25
N THR A 71 -16.65 -45.16 -17.96
CA THR A 71 -15.47 -44.70 -17.22
C THR A 71 -14.64 -43.69 -18.02
N LEU A 72 -14.50 -43.89 -19.34
CA LEU A 72 -13.81 -42.95 -20.22
C LEU A 72 -14.54 -41.61 -20.30
N LEU A 73 -15.86 -41.61 -20.42
CA LEU A 73 -16.66 -40.37 -20.42
C LEU A 73 -16.51 -39.63 -19.10
N HIS A 74 -16.58 -40.34 -17.97
CA HIS A 74 -16.38 -39.73 -16.66
C HIS A 74 -14.96 -39.13 -16.54
N ALA A 75 -13.92 -39.88 -16.93
CA ALA A 75 -12.56 -39.38 -16.92
C ALA A 75 -12.37 -38.14 -17.82
N ALA A 76 -12.94 -38.15 -19.03
CA ALA A 76 -12.88 -37.03 -19.95
C ALA A 76 -13.56 -35.77 -19.39
N LEU A 77 -14.73 -35.91 -18.76
CA LEU A 77 -15.43 -34.81 -18.09
C LEU A 77 -14.60 -34.24 -16.93
N GLN A 78 -14.01 -35.10 -16.10
CA GLN A 78 -13.16 -34.65 -14.99
C GLN A 78 -11.94 -33.87 -15.51
N VAL A 79 -11.25 -34.38 -16.53
CA VAL A 79 -10.12 -33.68 -17.16
C VAL A 79 -10.58 -32.34 -17.73
N TRP A 80 -11.73 -32.28 -18.39
CA TRP A 80 -12.25 -31.04 -18.97
C TRP A 80 -12.55 -29.98 -17.90
N ILE A 81 -13.15 -30.37 -16.78
CA ILE A 81 -13.40 -29.48 -15.63
C ILE A 81 -12.08 -28.94 -15.09
N ILE A 82 -11.08 -29.80 -14.87
CA ILE A 82 -9.76 -29.41 -14.36
C ILE A 82 -9.06 -28.45 -15.33
N GLN A 83 -9.09 -28.73 -16.64
CA GLN A 83 -8.51 -27.86 -17.66
C GLN A 83 -9.18 -26.49 -17.70
N SER A 84 -10.51 -26.45 -17.63
CA SER A 84 -11.28 -25.20 -17.60
C SER A 84 -10.94 -24.37 -16.36
N TRP A 85 -10.87 -25.02 -15.20
CA TRP A 85 -10.49 -24.37 -13.94
C TRP A 85 -9.08 -23.78 -13.98
N TRP A 86 -8.10 -24.52 -14.55
CA TRP A 86 -6.74 -24.01 -14.72
C TRP A 86 -6.70 -22.80 -15.65
N LYS A 87 -7.38 -22.83 -16.79
CA LYS A 87 -7.48 -21.67 -17.69
C LYS A 87 -8.07 -20.46 -16.97
N GLN A 88 -9.15 -20.63 -16.22
CA GLN A 88 -9.77 -19.54 -15.48
C GLN A 88 -8.84 -18.99 -14.39
N THR A 89 -8.11 -19.87 -13.70
CA THR A 89 -7.13 -19.48 -12.68
C THR A 89 -5.96 -18.69 -13.29
N LEU A 90 -5.48 -19.11 -14.46
CA LEU A 90 -4.41 -18.41 -15.18
C LEU A 90 -4.83 -17.01 -15.61
N VAL A 91 -6.04 -16.86 -16.16
CA VAL A 91 -6.60 -15.54 -16.54
C VAL A 91 -6.76 -14.64 -15.31
N LYS A 92 -7.25 -15.18 -14.19
CA LYS A 92 -7.37 -14.43 -12.92
C LYS A 92 -6.00 -13.96 -12.43
N LEU A 93 -4.97 -14.80 -12.50
CA LEU A 93 -3.60 -14.44 -12.11
C LEU A 93 -3.02 -13.34 -13.01
N ASP A 94 -3.17 -13.48 -14.33
CA ASP A 94 -2.69 -12.48 -15.27
C ASP A 94 -3.41 -11.13 -15.09
N GLN A 95 -4.74 -11.17 -14.89
CA GLN A 95 -5.50 -9.95 -14.65
C GLN A 95 -5.09 -9.27 -13.33
N ARG A 96 -4.80 -10.03 -12.27
CA ARG A 96 -4.25 -9.47 -11.02
C ARG A 96 -2.89 -8.82 -11.25
N ARG A 97 -1.99 -9.46 -12.01
CA ARG A 97 -0.68 -8.88 -12.37
C ARG A 97 -0.83 -7.59 -13.16
N ARG A 98 -1.70 -7.57 -14.17
CA ARG A 98 -1.99 -6.38 -14.97
C ARG A 98 -2.56 -5.24 -14.12
N ARG A 99 -3.52 -5.53 -13.23
CA ARG A 99 -4.08 -4.52 -12.32
C ARG A 99 -3.02 -3.96 -11.37
N ALA A 100 -2.20 -4.81 -10.77
CA ALA A 100 -1.12 -4.36 -9.89
C ALA A 100 -0.11 -3.46 -10.64
N ALA A 101 0.25 -3.80 -11.88
CA ALA A 101 1.10 -2.96 -12.70
C ALA A 101 0.46 -1.59 -12.98
N LEU A 102 -0.82 -1.56 -13.39
CA LEU A 102 -1.57 -0.31 -13.63
C LEU A 102 -1.70 0.54 -12.37
N GLU A 103 -1.93 -0.06 -11.19
CA GLU A 103 -1.96 0.67 -9.92
C GLU A 103 -0.61 1.34 -9.62
N ILE A 104 0.50 0.67 -9.90
CA ILE A 104 1.84 1.26 -9.70
C ILE A 104 2.04 2.46 -10.65
N PHE A 105 1.65 2.33 -11.92
CA PHE A 105 1.77 3.43 -12.89
C PHE A 105 0.88 4.62 -12.52
N THR A 106 -0.39 4.37 -12.21
CA THR A 106 -1.31 5.43 -11.79
C THR A 106 -0.80 6.11 -10.52
N ARG A 107 -0.31 5.39 -9.50
CA ARG A 107 0.32 5.99 -8.31
C ARG A 107 1.49 6.89 -8.67
N LYS A 108 2.36 6.47 -9.60
CA LYS A 108 3.49 7.29 -10.09
C LYS A 108 3.00 8.55 -10.78
N GLU A 109 1.99 8.46 -11.65
CA GLU A 109 1.40 9.62 -12.32
C GLU A 109 0.74 10.57 -11.33
N TRP A 110 -0.05 10.06 -10.40
CA TRP A 110 -0.66 10.86 -9.32
C TRP A 110 0.41 11.58 -8.49
N ALA A 111 1.49 10.88 -8.13
CA ALA A 111 2.61 11.49 -7.41
C ALA A 111 3.29 12.58 -8.25
N ALA A 112 3.50 12.34 -9.55
CA ALA A 112 4.10 13.30 -10.46
C ALA A 112 3.22 14.56 -10.64
N VAL A 113 1.91 14.41 -10.87
CA VAL A 113 0.96 15.52 -10.99
C VAL A 113 0.89 16.32 -9.69
N ARG A 114 0.89 15.63 -8.54
CA ARG A 114 0.89 16.29 -7.24
C ARG A 114 2.20 17.05 -7.00
N LEU A 115 3.35 16.47 -7.35
CA LEU A 115 4.64 17.17 -7.27
C LEU A 115 4.68 18.38 -8.22
N GLN A 116 4.19 18.22 -9.46
CA GLN A 116 4.11 19.31 -10.43
C GLN A 116 3.23 20.46 -9.94
N SER A 117 2.07 20.18 -9.35
CA SER A 117 1.19 21.22 -8.81
C SER A 117 1.83 21.95 -7.63
N TRP A 118 2.53 21.23 -6.75
CA TRP A 118 3.30 21.82 -5.65
C TRP A 118 4.42 22.72 -6.15
N VAL A 119 5.20 22.28 -7.13
CA VAL A 119 6.29 23.08 -7.72
C VAL A 119 5.73 24.33 -8.39
N ARG A 120 4.62 24.23 -9.13
CA ARG A 120 3.95 25.38 -9.77
C ARG A 120 3.48 26.38 -8.71
N MET A 121 2.76 25.91 -7.69
CA MET A 121 2.30 26.74 -6.57
C MET A 121 3.47 27.42 -5.85
N TRP A 122 4.54 26.67 -5.56
CA TRP A 122 5.75 27.17 -4.91
C TRP A 122 6.42 28.28 -5.70
N ARG A 123 6.58 28.11 -7.02
CA ARG A 123 7.17 29.14 -7.90
C ARG A 123 6.37 30.44 -7.86
N ILE A 124 5.05 30.36 -7.94
CA ILE A 124 4.15 31.51 -7.88
C ILE A 124 4.27 32.19 -6.51
N ARG A 125 4.17 31.42 -5.42
CA ARG A 125 4.29 31.94 -4.05
C ARG A 125 5.64 32.63 -3.82
N ARG A 126 6.74 32.03 -4.27
CA ARG A 126 8.08 32.64 -4.18
C ARG A 126 8.18 33.94 -4.97
N ARG A 127 7.57 34.03 -6.15
CA ARG A 127 7.52 35.28 -6.93
C ARG A 127 6.70 36.34 -6.22
N TYR A 128 5.53 35.98 -5.72
CA TYR A 128 4.65 36.87 -4.97
C TYR A 128 5.33 37.40 -3.69
N CYS A 129 5.94 36.52 -2.88
CA CYS A 129 6.64 36.93 -1.68
C CYS A 129 7.81 37.89 -1.98
N ARG A 130 8.56 37.67 -3.06
CA ARG A 130 9.64 38.59 -3.49
C ARG A 130 9.11 39.95 -3.90
N LEU A 131 7.99 40.00 -4.64
CA LEU A 131 7.36 41.26 -5.02
C LEU A 131 6.81 41.99 -3.79
N LEU A 132 6.16 41.24 -2.89
CA LEU A 132 5.62 41.78 -1.65
C LEU A 132 6.71 42.33 -0.74
N SER A 133 7.85 41.64 -0.60
CA SER A 133 8.99 42.13 0.19
C SER A 133 9.56 43.42 -0.42
N ALA A 134 9.73 43.47 -1.74
CA ALA A 134 10.18 44.68 -2.43
C ALA A 134 9.21 45.85 -2.25
N ALA A 135 7.91 45.61 -2.46
CA ALA A 135 6.87 46.61 -2.25
C ALA A 135 6.86 47.14 -0.81
N ARG A 136 7.01 46.24 0.19
CA ARG A 136 7.05 46.62 1.60
C ARG A 136 8.26 47.50 1.94
N ILE A 137 9.43 47.22 1.36
CA ILE A 137 10.63 48.05 1.50
C ILE A 137 10.40 49.44 0.90
N ILE A 138 9.86 49.52 -0.32
CA ILE A 138 9.56 50.78 -0.99
C ILE A 138 8.54 51.59 -0.18
N GLN A 139 7.48 50.94 0.30
CA GLN A 139 6.47 51.58 1.15
C GLN A 139 7.06 52.07 2.47
N ALA A 140 7.92 51.28 3.13
CA ALA A 140 8.59 51.69 4.36
C ALA A 140 9.48 52.90 4.11
N TYR A 141 10.28 52.88 3.05
CA TYR A 141 11.12 54.02 2.66
C TYR A 141 10.28 55.27 2.42
N TRP A 142 9.18 55.16 1.67
CA TRP A 142 8.30 56.29 1.37
C TRP A 142 7.59 56.82 2.62
N ARG A 143 7.16 55.94 3.54
CA ARG A 143 6.60 56.33 4.83
C ARG A 143 7.63 57.04 5.69
N CYS A 144 8.84 56.50 5.81
CA CYS A 144 9.94 57.13 6.54
C CYS A 144 10.31 58.49 5.93
N HIS A 145 10.39 58.60 4.61
CA HIS A 145 10.66 59.87 3.93
C HIS A 145 9.54 60.89 4.16
N SER A 146 8.28 60.48 4.08
CA SER A 146 7.13 61.35 4.35
C SER A 146 7.06 61.81 5.81
N CYS A 147 7.44 60.96 6.77
CA CYS A 147 7.55 61.35 8.18
C CYS A 147 8.73 62.29 8.41
N ALA A 148 9.89 62.03 7.78
CA ALA A 148 11.05 62.89 7.87
C ALA A 148 10.78 64.30 7.28
N SER A 149 10.01 64.40 6.19
CA SER A 149 9.65 65.68 5.58
C SER A 149 8.54 66.44 6.32
N ARG A 150 7.69 65.75 7.09
CA ARG A 150 6.56 66.35 7.82
C ARG A 150 6.94 66.87 9.22
N GLY A 151 8.18 66.67 9.62
CA GLY A 151 8.67 67.02 10.95
C GLY A 151 8.18 66.08 12.04
N PHE A 152 8.89 66.03 13.16
CA PHE A 152 8.48 65.24 14.32
C PHE A 152 8.13 66.14 15.50
N ILE A 153 7.17 65.69 16.32
CA ILE A 153 6.76 66.38 17.54
C ILE A 153 7.23 65.51 18.71
N LYS A 154 8.05 66.08 19.59
CA LYS A 154 8.52 65.45 20.82
C LYS A 154 7.91 66.21 21.99
N GLY A 155 7.03 65.55 22.73
CA GLY A 155 6.44 66.10 23.96
C GLY A 155 7.19 65.59 25.18
N HIS A 156 7.66 66.51 26.03
CA HIS A 156 8.08 66.22 27.39
C HIS A 156 7.04 66.79 28.35
N TYR A 157 6.52 65.96 29.26
CA TYR A 157 5.58 66.42 30.26
C TYR A 157 6.12 66.09 31.65
N ARG A 158 6.00 67.04 32.56
CA ARG A 158 6.36 66.88 33.98
C ARG A 158 5.15 67.21 34.81
N VAL A 159 4.65 66.21 35.53
CA VAL A 159 3.53 66.37 36.45
C VAL A 159 4.07 66.72 37.82
N THR A 160 3.69 67.89 38.34
CA THR A 160 3.90 68.26 39.75
C THR A 160 2.56 68.29 40.48
N ALA A 161 2.58 68.27 41.81
CA ALA A 161 1.35 68.14 42.61
C ALA A 161 0.27 69.20 42.30
N ASN A 162 0.67 70.40 41.89
CA ASN A 162 -0.23 71.53 41.70
C ASN A 162 -0.33 72.00 40.23
N GLN A 163 0.58 71.54 39.36
CA GLN A 163 0.74 72.02 37.98
C GLN A 163 1.26 70.92 37.05
N LEU A 164 0.78 70.92 35.82
CA LEU A 164 1.30 70.09 34.72
C LEU A 164 2.12 70.99 33.80
N HIS A 165 3.43 70.72 33.70
CA HIS A 165 4.31 71.40 32.76
C HIS A 165 4.41 70.58 31.48
N LEU A 166 4.04 71.16 30.35
CA LEU A 166 4.06 70.54 29.04
C LEU A 166 5.02 71.31 28.13
N GLU A 167 5.99 70.61 27.55
CA GLU A 167 6.96 71.15 26.60
C GLU A 167 6.87 70.34 25.32
N LEU A 168 6.52 70.99 24.21
CA LEU A 168 6.48 70.38 22.88
C LEU A 168 7.60 70.97 22.03
N GLU A 169 8.49 70.11 21.56
CA GLU A 169 9.49 70.42 20.55
C GLU A 169 8.96 69.94 19.19
N ILE A 170 8.72 70.87 18.27
CA ILE A 170 8.25 70.60 16.92
C ILE A 170 9.42 70.89 15.97
N LEU A 171 9.90 69.85 15.30
CA LEU A 171 11.00 69.94 14.34
C LEU A 171 10.45 69.87 12.93
N LEU A 172 10.07 71.01 12.35
CA LEU A 172 9.80 71.15 10.92
C LEU A 172 11.13 71.50 10.23
N GLY A 173 11.36 71.02 8.99
CA GLY A 173 12.67 71.09 8.29
C GLY A 173 13.35 72.46 8.13
N SER A 174 12.79 73.54 8.68
CA SER A 174 13.38 74.88 8.78
C SER A 174 13.99 75.22 10.16
N GLY A 175 13.87 74.34 11.17
CA GLY A 175 14.45 74.51 12.53
C GLY A 175 13.51 74.07 13.66
N PRO A 176 14.02 73.80 14.89
CA PRO A 176 13.19 73.45 16.04
C PRO A 176 12.37 74.66 16.53
N CYS A 177 11.06 74.48 16.71
CA CYS A 177 10.22 75.38 17.50
C CYS A 177 9.78 74.70 18.80
N ILE A 178 9.95 75.41 19.93
CA ILE A 178 9.64 74.91 21.27
C ILE A 178 8.44 75.67 21.81
N VAL A 179 7.42 74.94 22.24
CA VAL A 179 6.19 75.47 22.85
C VAL A 179 6.07 74.93 24.26
N THR A 180 6.07 75.81 25.27
CA THR A 180 5.94 75.46 26.68
C THR A 180 4.62 75.98 27.25
N GLU A 181 3.86 75.13 27.93
CA GLU A 181 2.58 75.46 28.57
C GLU A 181 2.53 74.90 30.00
N CYS A 182 1.98 75.68 30.94
CA CYS A 182 1.79 75.27 32.34
C CYS A 182 0.30 75.25 32.66
N ILE A 183 -0.26 74.05 32.86
CA ILE A 183 -1.70 73.86 33.14
C ILE A 183 -1.85 73.61 34.66
N PRO A 184 -2.55 74.49 35.41
CA PRO A 184 -2.81 74.25 36.82
C PRO A 184 -3.75 73.06 37.00
N LEU A 185 -3.40 72.14 37.89
CA LEU A 185 -4.24 70.97 38.18
C LEU A 185 -5.21 71.30 39.31
N PRO A 186 -6.52 70.99 39.17
CA PRO A 186 -7.48 71.21 40.24
C PRO A 186 -7.14 70.27 41.40
N ILE A 187 -6.62 70.83 42.48
CA ILE A 187 -6.40 70.11 43.73
C ILE A 187 -7.79 69.79 44.30
N LYS A 188 -8.22 68.53 44.21
CA LYS A 188 -9.37 68.07 45.01
C LYS A 188 -8.93 68.04 46.47
N GLN A 189 -9.43 69.00 47.25
CA GLN A 189 -9.44 68.95 48.71
C GLN A 189 -10.38 67.84 49.18
#